data_AF-A0A359DF07-F1
#
_entry.id   AF-A0A359DF07-F1
#
_cell.length_a   1.000
_cell.length_b   1.000
_cell.length_c   1.000
_cell.angle_alpha   90.00
_cell.angle_beta   90.00
_cell.angle_gamma   90.00
#
_symmetry.space_group_name_H-M   'P 1'
#
loop_
_entity.id
_entity.type
_entity.pdbx_description
1 polymer ?
#
loop_
_entity_poly.entity_id
_entity_poly.type
_entity_poly.pdbx_seq_one_letter_code
_entity_poly.pdbx_strand_id
1 'polypeptide(L)'
;MIYEGKAITVKALESGIVELKFDLKGESVNKFNRLTLNELRQSVDAIKADGSIKGVIVTSGKDVFIVGADITEFVDNFKLPDAELVAGNLEANKIFSDFEDLNVPTVVAINGIALGGGFEMCLAADYRVMADSAKVGLPEVKLGLYPGFGGTVRLPRVIGTDNAVEWIASGKENRADDALKVGAVDAVVSGDKLQAAALDLVKRAISGELDYQAKRQPKLDKLKLNAIEQMMCFETAKGFVAGQAGPNYPAPVEAIKTIQKAANFGRDKALEVEAAGFVKLAKTPVAASLIGLFLNDQELKKKAKHHDEIAKDVKLAAVLGAGIMGGGIAYQSAVKGTPILMKDIREDGIQMGLNEASKLLGNRVAKGRLTAAKMAEALNAIRPTLSYGDFGNVDIVVEAVVENPKVKQAVLAEVEGLVKDDAILTSNTSTISISLLAQALKRPENFCGMHFFNPVH
;
A
#
# COMPACT_ATOMS: atom_id res chain seq x y z
N MET A 1 -1.17 34.95 0.67
CA MET A 1 -0.59 33.71 1.26
C MET A 1 -0.63 33.89 2.76
N ILE A 2 -1.24 32.98 3.51
CA ILE A 2 -1.42 33.07 4.97
C ILE A 2 -0.22 32.42 5.68
N TYR A 3 0.28 31.33 5.13
CA TYR A 3 1.48 30.63 5.59
C TYR A 3 2.24 30.05 4.41
N GLU A 4 3.57 30.07 4.47
CA GLU A 4 4.43 29.53 3.42
C GLU A 4 5.64 28.82 4.06
N GLY A 5 5.61 27.49 4.02
CA GLY A 5 6.68 26.62 4.46
C GLY A 5 7.27 25.79 3.32
N LYS A 6 8.14 24.83 3.67
CA LYS A 6 8.80 23.90 2.74
C LYS A 6 8.00 22.62 2.52
N ALA A 7 7.07 22.29 3.41
CA ALA A 7 6.18 21.14 3.36
C ALA A 7 4.72 21.56 3.16
N ILE A 8 4.31 22.70 3.71
CA ILE A 8 2.93 23.16 3.70
C ILE A 8 2.83 24.61 3.25
N THR A 9 1.81 24.91 2.47
CA THR A 9 1.42 26.30 2.17
C THR A 9 -0.06 26.50 2.50
N VAL A 10 -0.42 27.65 3.07
CA VAL A 10 -1.81 28.05 3.31
C VAL A 10 -2.13 29.26 2.42
N LYS A 11 -3.04 29.07 1.46
CA LYS A 11 -3.43 30.09 0.48
C LYS A 11 -4.88 30.51 0.69
N ALA A 12 -5.16 31.81 0.62
CA ALA A 12 -6.55 32.26 0.54
C ALA A 12 -7.14 31.93 -0.83
N LEU A 13 -8.40 31.51 -0.84
CA LEU A 13 -9.25 31.32 -2.01
C LEU A 13 -10.40 32.34 -1.99
N GLU A 14 -11.49 32.04 -2.67
CA GLU A 14 -12.72 32.84 -2.65
C GLU A 14 -13.51 32.71 -1.35
N SER A 15 -14.38 33.68 -1.07
CA SER A 15 -15.38 33.61 0.02
C SER A 15 -14.82 33.33 1.43
N GLY A 16 -13.57 33.73 1.70
CA GLY A 16 -12.90 33.46 2.99
C GLY A 16 -12.50 32.00 3.18
N ILE A 17 -12.55 31.18 2.13
CA ILE A 17 -12.05 29.80 2.15
C ILE A 17 -10.52 29.85 2.00
N VAL A 18 -9.82 28.93 2.66
CA VAL A 18 -8.38 28.76 2.52
C VAL A 18 -8.03 27.35 2.06
N GLU A 19 -6.96 27.22 1.28
CA GLU A 19 -6.35 25.95 0.91
C GLU A 19 -5.10 25.71 1.77
N LEU A 20 -5.11 24.65 2.60
CA LEU A 20 -3.92 24.09 3.23
C LEU A 20 -3.39 22.97 2.31
N LYS A 21 -2.32 23.27 1.59
CA LYS A 21 -1.73 22.35 0.61
C LYS A 21 -0.45 21.71 1.14
N PHE A 22 -0.40 20.38 1.16
CA PHE A 22 0.82 19.61 1.38
C PHE A 22 1.61 19.48 0.07
N ASP A 23 2.83 19.98 0.04
CA ASP A 23 3.74 19.87 -1.10
C ASP A 23 5.20 19.94 -0.62
N LEU A 24 5.71 18.80 -0.14
CA LEU A 24 7.08 18.66 0.37
C LEU A 24 8.11 18.94 -0.72
N LYS A 25 8.75 20.10 -0.64
CA LYS A 25 9.69 20.59 -1.66
C LYS A 25 10.96 19.73 -1.66
N GLY A 26 11.38 19.32 -2.86
CA GLY A 26 12.54 18.45 -3.07
C GLY A 26 12.25 16.96 -2.94
N GLU A 27 11.05 16.57 -2.49
CA GLU A 27 10.66 15.17 -2.30
C GLU A 27 9.56 14.76 -3.29
N SER A 28 9.53 13.46 -3.65
CA SER A 28 8.53 12.90 -4.57
C SER A 28 7.16 12.70 -3.92
N VAL A 29 7.09 12.62 -2.59
CA VAL A 29 5.88 12.32 -1.84
C VAL A 29 5.77 13.21 -0.60
N ASN A 30 4.54 13.41 -0.13
CA ASN A 30 4.29 14.01 1.18
C ASN A 30 4.29 12.92 2.26
N LYS A 31 4.88 13.21 3.41
CA LYS A 31 5.01 12.32 4.57
C LYS A 31 5.07 13.13 5.86
N PHE A 32 4.59 12.56 6.96
CA PHE A 32 4.73 13.17 8.29
C PHE A 32 6.11 12.86 8.87
N ASN A 33 7.09 13.66 8.45
CA ASN A 33 8.36 13.82 9.14
C ASN A 33 8.29 15.00 10.14
N ARG A 34 9.36 15.22 10.91
CA ARG A 34 9.42 16.29 11.91
C ARG A 34 9.16 17.68 11.30
N LEU A 35 9.70 17.94 10.10
CA LEU A 35 9.45 19.20 9.39
C LEU A 35 7.96 19.40 9.11
N THR A 36 7.30 18.40 8.53
CA THR A 36 5.89 18.50 8.13
C THR A 36 4.96 18.64 9.34
N LEU A 37 5.23 17.94 10.45
CA LEU A 37 4.45 18.11 11.69
C LEU A 37 4.62 19.52 12.26
N ASN A 38 5.85 20.05 12.30
CA ASN A 38 6.10 21.41 12.77
C ASN A 38 5.42 22.47 11.91
N GLU A 39 5.47 22.32 10.58
CA GLU A 39 4.78 23.24 9.68
C GLU A 39 3.27 23.09 9.75
N LEU A 40 2.73 21.89 10.04
CA LEU A 40 1.31 21.69 10.26
C LEU A 40 0.85 22.41 11.52
N ARG A 41 1.61 22.31 12.63
CA ARG A 41 1.36 23.09 13.86
C ARG A 41 1.26 24.58 13.55
N GLN A 42 2.25 25.13 12.86
CA GLN A 42 2.29 26.55 12.49
C GLN A 42 1.14 26.95 11.56
N SER A 43 0.80 26.09 10.59
CA SER A 43 -0.32 26.33 9.67
C SER A 43 -1.65 26.34 10.40
N VAL A 44 -1.86 25.40 11.33
CA VAL A 44 -3.07 25.35 12.17
C VAL A 44 -3.15 26.58 13.07
N ASP A 45 -2.05 27.02 13.69
CA ASP A 45 -2.01 28.25 14.48
C ASP A 45 -2.35 29.49 13.64
N ALA A 46 -1.79 29.59 12.43
CA ALA A 46 -2.07 30.69 11.51
C ALA A 46 -3.55 30.74 11.11
N ILE A 47 -4.15 29.58 10.79
CA ILE A 47 -5.57 29.50 10.46
C ILE A 47 -6.43 29.85 11.68
N LYS A 48 -6.09 29.34 12.86
CA LYS A 48 -6.82 29.58 14.11
C LYS A 48 -6.78 31.05 14.53
N ALA A 49 -5.70 31.76 14.23
CA ALA A 49 -5.52 33.17 14.55
C ALA A 49 -6.25 34.13 13.59
N ASP A 50 -6.59 33.69 12.37
CA ASP A 50 -7.23 34.52 11.35
C ASP A 50 -8.76 34.39 11.36
N GLY A 51 -9.43 35.32 12.03
CA GLY A 51 -10.90 35.36 12.12
C GLY A 51 -11.64 35.66 10.79
N SER A 52 -10.91 35.98 9.72
CA SER A 52 -11.51 36.16 8.39
C SER A 52 -11.84 34.83 7.70
N ILE A 53 -11.17 33.74 8.10
CA ILE A 53 -11.33 32.41 7.50
C ILE A 53 -12.73 31.86 7.80
N LYS A 54 -13.37 31.31 6.77
CA LYS A 54 -14.72 30.72 6.81
C LYS A 54 -14.74 29.22 6.52
N GLY A 55 -13.67 28.66 5.94
CA GLY A 55 -13.55 27.22 5.71
C GLY A 55 -12.16 26.84 5.24
N VAL A 56 -11.79 25.58 5.41
CA VAL A 56 -10.47 25.04 5.03
C VAL A 56 -10.64 23.87 4.07
N ILE A 57 -9.91 23.90 2.97
CA ILE A 57 -9.73 22.74 2.08
C ILE A 57 -8.30 22.25 2.22
N VAL A 58 -8.12 20.95 2.48
CA VAL A 58 -6.81 20.31 2.57
C VAL A 58 -6.54 19.56 1.26
N THR A 59 -5.41 19.85 0.62
CA THR A 59 -5.04 19.27 -0.68
C THR A 59 -3.59 18.78 -0.69
N SER A 60 -3.21 18.08 -1.76
CA SER A 60 -1.82 17.67 -2.04
C SER A 60 -1.34 18.22 -3.37
N GLY A 61 -0.06 18.59 -3.44
CA GLY A 61 0.64 18.94 -4.66
C GLY A 61 1.39 17.80 -5.33
N LYS A 62 1.25 16.56 -4.86
CA LYS A 62 1.91 15.35 -5.39
C LYS A 62 0.89 14.39 -6.01
N ASP A 63 1.34 13.35 -6.72
CA ASP A 63 0.47 12.28 -7.24
C ASP A 63 -0.22 11.46 -6.13
N VAL A 64 0.39 11.45 -4.94
CA VAL A 64 -0.16 10.88 -3.71
C VAL A 64 -0.73 12.00 -2.82
N PHE A 65 -1.59 11.66 -1.86
CA PHE A 65 -1.99 12.61 -0.84
C PHE A 65 -0.89 12.75 0.21
N ILE A 66 -0.77 11.78 1.12
CA ILE A 66 0.28 11.66 2.15
C ILE A 66 0.49 10.16 2.44
N VAL A 67 1.72 9.65 2.34
CA VAL A 67 1.98 8.19 2.39
C VAL A 67 2.16 7.61 3.80
N GLY A 68 2.08 8.45 4.83
CA GLY A 68 2.22 8.07 6.23
C GLY A 68 3.34 8.84 6.93
N ALA A 69 3.75 8.34 8.09
CA ALA A 69 4.88 8.86 8.85
C ALA A 69 6.22 8.45 8.23
N ASP A 70 7.26 9.27 8.40
CA ASP A 70 8.61 8.90 7.98
C ASP A 70 9.23 7.92 8.98
N ILE A 71 9.08 6.61 8.72
CA ILE A 71 9.56 5.56 9.62
C ILE A 71 11.05 5.69 9.97
N THR A 72 11.87 6.28 9.10
CA THR A 72 13.31 6.46 9.39
C THR A 72 13.55 7.38 10.59
N GLU A 73 12.74 8.43 10.75
CA GLU A 73 12.83 9.35 11.90
C GLU A 73 12.20 8.75 13.17
N PHE A 74 11.17 7.90 13.03
CA PHE A 74 10.45 7.32 14.17
C PHE A 74 11.22 6.20 14.88
N VAL A 75 12.09 5.46 14.16
CA VAL A 75 12.93 4.42 14.77
C VAL A 75 13.83 4.98 15.89
N ASP A 76 14.35 6.19 15.72
CA ASP A 76 15.15 6.83 16.76
C ASP A 76 14.28 7.29 17.94
N ASN A 77 13.08 7.81 17.67
CA ASN A 77 12.13 8.17 18.73
C ASN A 77 11.75 6.94 19.58
N PHE A 78 11.64 5.76 18.97
CA PHE A 78 11.32 4.52 19.71
C PHE A 78 12.40 4.10 20.71
N LYS A 79 13.57 4.75 20.72
CA LYS A 79 14.61 4.53 21.75
C LYS A 79 14.41 5.39 23.01
N LEU A 80 13.65 6.49 22.92
CA LEU A 80 13.36 7.38 24.05
C LEU A 80 12.60 6.66 25.17
N PRO A 81 12.71 7.08 26.44
CA PRO A 81 11.90 6.54 27.53
C PRO A 81 10.40 6.59 27.24
N ASP A 82 9.63 5.62 27.73
CA ASP A 82 8.20 5.48 27.44
C ASP A 82 7.40 6.76 27.73
N ALA A 83 7.71 7.44 28.83
CA ALA A 83 7.03 8.68 29.23
C ALA A 83 7.27 9.82 28.21
N GLU A 84 8.49 9.96 27.69
CA GLU A 84 8.82 10.95 26.67
C GLU A 84 8.16 10.62 25.33
N LEU A 85 8.11 9.33 24.98
CA LEU A 85 7.46 8.89 23.74
C LEU A 85 5.95 9.07 23.79
N VAL A 86 5.31 8.79 24.93
CA VAL A 86 3.88 9.09 25.13
C VAL A 86 3.63 10.60 25.04
N ALA A 87 4.44 11.42 25.73
CA ALA A 87 4.29 12.87 25.69
C ALA A 87 4.45 13.43 24.27
N GLY A 88 5.47 12.99 23.53
CA GLY A 88 5.69 13.40 22.14
C GLY A 88 4.56 12.98 21.20
N ASN A 89 4.00 11.77 21.37
CA ASN A 89 2.83 11.33 20.61
C ASN A 89 1.58 12.16 20.93
N LEU A 90 1.35 12.51 22.20
CA LEU A 90 0.25 13.40 22.59
C LEU A 90 0.42 14.82 22.03
N GLU A 91 1.66 15.34 22.02
CA GLU A 91 1.97 16.63 21.41
C GLU A 91 1.73 16.62 19.89
N ALA A 92 2.15 15.56 19.19
CA ALA A 92 1.84 15.40 17.77
C ALA A 92 0.32 15.31 17.53
N ASN A 93 -0.41 14.54 18.34
CA ASN A 93 -1.87 14.44 18.27
C ASN A 93 -2.57 15.77 18.51
N LYS A 94 -2.02 16.64 19.38
CA LYS A 94 -2.57 17.97 19.62
C LYS A 94 -2.69 18.80 18.34
N ILE A 95 -1.79 18.62 17.37
CA ILE A 95 -1.85 19.29 16.08
C ILE A 95 -3.13 18.89 15.32
N PHE A 96 -3.39 17.59 15.22
CA PHE A 96 -4.58 17.06 14.53
C PHE A 96 -5.87 17.39 15.30
N SER A 97 -5.83 17.37 16.63
CA SER A 97 -6.95 17.78 17.49
C SER A 97 -7.25 19.26 17.36
N ASP A 98 -6.24 20.14 17.35
CA ASP A 98 -6.44 21.59 17.12
C ASP A 98 -6.98 21.89 15.71
N PHE A 99 -6.56 21.12 14.70
CA PHE A 99 -7.14 21.19 13.35
C PHE A 99 -8.62 20.77 13.36
N GLU A 100 -8.92 19.65 14.04
CA GLU A 100 -10.29 19.15 14.22
C GLU A 100 -11.16 20.09 15.05
N ASP A 101 -10.58 20.89 15.95
CA ASP A 101 -11.30 21.84 16.80
C ASP A 101 -11.47 23.22 16.16
N LEU A 102 -11.00 23.43 14.93
CA LEU A 102 -11.19 24.69 14.20
C LEU A 102 -12.70 25.01 14.10
N ASN A 103 -13.09 26.23 14.47
CA ASN A 103 -14.49 26.66 14.42
C ASN A 103 -14.93 27.10 13.02
N VAL A 104 -14.51 26.35 12.00
CA VAL A 104 -14.88 26.48 10.60
C VAL A 104 -14.98 25.08 9.98
N PRO A 105 -15.78 24.88 8.93
CA PRO A 105 -15.83 23.60 8.22
C PRO A 105 -14.49 23.27 7.54
N THR A 106 -14.11 22.00 7.62
CA THR A 106 -12.88 21.46 7.04
C THR A 106 -13.18 20.32 6.06
N VAL A 107 -12.60 20.37 4.86
CA VAL A 107 -12.78 19.36 3.82
C VAL A 107 -11.42 18.89 3.32
N VAL A 108 -11.21 17.58 3.20
CA VAL A 108 -10.00 17.01 2.62
C VAL A 108 -10.28 16.49 1.22
N ALA A 109 -9.44 16.87 0.25
CA ALA A 109 -9.47 16.44 -1.13
C ALA A 109 -8.38 15.38 -1.38
N ILE A 110 -8.76 14.10 -1.29
CA ILE A 110 -7.86 12.95 -1.39
C ILE A 110 -7.64 12.60 -2.86
N ASN A 111 -6.53 13.09 -3.44
CA ASN A 111 -6.21 12.92 -4.86
C ASN A 111 -5.54 11.59 -5.21
N GLY A 112 -4.89 10.95 -4.23
CA GLY A 112 -4.13 9.73 -4.44
C GLY A 112 -3.98 8.94 -3.14
N ILE A 113 -2.86 8.24 -3.00
CA ILE A 113 -2.59 7.39 -1.83
C ILE A 113 -2.59 8.23 -0.54
N ALA A 114 -3.47 7.90 0.41
CA ALA A 114 -3.46 8.43 1.78
C ALA A 114 -3.37 7.25 2.77
N LEU A 115 -2.19 6.98 3.30
CA LEU A 115 -1.95 5.83 4.18
C LEU A 115 -1.44 6.25 5.55
N GLY A 116 -1.81 5.48 6.57
CA GLY A 116 -1.41 5.69 7.95
C GLY A 116 -1.69 7.11 8.43
N GLY A 117 -0.67 7.81 8.93
CA GLY A 117 -0.75 9.22 9.30
C GLY A 117 -1.39 10.14 8.24
N GLY A 118 -1.22 9.84 6.95
CA GLY A 118 -1.89 10.55 5.87
C GLY A 118 -3.41 10.43 5.90
N PHE A 119 -3.93 9.23 6.20
CA PHE A 119 -5.36 9.02 6.40
C PHE A 119 -5.82 9.53 7.77
N GLU A 120 -4.98 9.50 8.80
CA GLU A 120 -5.29 10.10 10.10
C GLU A 120 -5.50 11.63 9.98
N MET A 121 -4.73 12.31 9.13
CA MET A 121 -4.99 13.71 8.75
C MET A 121 -6.37 13.87 8.09
N CYS A 122 -6.75 12.94 7.21
CA CYS A 122 -8.07 12.97 6.56
C CYS A 122 -9.21 12.79 7.57
N LEU A 123 -9.02 11.93 8.57
CA LEU A 123 -10.00 11.66 9.63
C LEU A 123 -10.15 12.86 10.58
N ALA A 124 -9.12 13.70 10.74
CA ALA A 124 -9.19 14.93 11.54
C ALA A 124 -10.13 15.99 10.94
N ALA A 125 -10.37 15.97 9.62
CA ALA A 125 -11.33 16.87 8.97
C ALA A 125 -12.80 16.45 9.17
N ASP A 126 -13.72 17.35 8.88
CA ASP A 126 -15.16 17.10 8.94
C ASP A 126 -15.61 16.21 7.78
N TYR A 127 -15.18 16.56 6.57
CA TYR A 127 -15.54 15.86 5.34
C TYR A 127 -14.34 15.44 4.50
N ARG A 128 -14.51 14.38 3.71
CA ARG A 128 -13.51 13.82 2.80
C ARG A 128 -14.12 13.57 1.43
N VAL A 129 -13.56 14.21 0.41
CA VAL A 129 -13.84 13.93 -1.00
C VAL A 129 -12.64 13.17 -1.57
N MET A 130 -12.88 12.10 -2.33
CA MET A 130 -11.80 11.25 -2.82
C MET A 130 -11.88 11.01 -4.32
N ALA A 131 -10.72 10.99 -4.98
CA ALA A 131 -10.61 10.55 -6.36
C ALA A 131 -10.90 9.04 -6.49
N ASP A 132 -11.59 8.63 -7.55
CA ASP A 132 -11.91 7.22 -7.84
C ASP A 132 -10.68 6.31 -7.97
N SER A 133 -9.55 6.87 -8.40
CA SER A 133 -8.27 6.19 -8.52
C SER A 133 -7.47 6.11 -7.21
N ALA A 134 -7.87 6.85 -6.18
CA ALA A 134 -7.16 6.93 -4.91
C ALA A 134 -7.36 5.67 -4.05
N LYS A 135 -6.50 5.53 -3.03
CA LYS A 135 -6.64 4.50 -2.01
C LYS A 135 -6.32 5.04 -0.62
N VAL A 136 -7.02 4.51 0.37
CA VAL A 136 -6.87 4.90 1.79
C VAL A 136 -6.72 3.70 2.70
N GLY A 137 -6.08 3.88 3.85
CA GLY A 137 -5.95 2.80 4.83
C GLY A 137 -4.96 3.09 5.95
N LEU A 138 -4.90 2.17 6.91
CA LEU A 138 -4.08 2.26 8.11
C LEU A 138 -3.17 1.02 8.21
N PRO A 139 -2.04 0.98 7.49
CA PRO A 139 -1.19 -0.20 7.33
C PRO A 139 -0.21 -0.44 8.49
N GLU A 140 -0.32 0.27 9.62
CA GLU A 140 0.65 0.25 10.73
C GLU A 140 0.91 -1.14 11.31
N VAL A 141 -0.08 -2.03 11.28
CA VAL A 141 0.08 -3.43 11.72
C VAL A 141 1.14 -4.20 10.94
N LYS A 142 1.42 -3.80 9.69
CA LYS A 142 2.50 -4.37 8.88
C LYS A 142 3.90 -4.00 9.41
N LEU A 143 3.97 -2.98 10.27
CA LEU A 143 5.18 -2.55 10.97
C LEU A 143 5.19 -3.01 12.44
N GLY A 144 4.22 -3.84 12.85
CA GLY A 144 4.06 -4.25 14.25
C GLY A 144 3.53 -3.15 15.17
N LEU A 145 2.94 -2.10 14.60
CA LEU A 145 2.35 -0.97 15.28
C LEU A 145 0.84 -0.91 15.04
N TYR A 146 0.19 0.14 15.51
CA TYR A 146 -1.14 0.53 15.08
C TYR A 146 -1.17 2.06 14.88
N PRO A 147 -2.28 2.66 14.41
CA PRO A 147 -2.38 4.11 14.19
C PRO A 147 -2.04 4.95 15.43
N GLY A 148 -1.17 5.94 15.28
CA GLY A 148 -0.63 6.73 16.41
C GLY A 148 -1.04 8.20 16.43
N PHE A 149 -1.76 8.69 15.42
CA PHE A 149 -2.27 10.05 15.31
C PHE A 149 -3.81 10.12 15.38
N GLY A 150 -4.40 9.28 16.24
CA GLY A 150 -5.82 9.22 16.50
C GLY A 150 -6.60 8.30 15.57
N GLY A 151 -5.96 7.47 14.76
CA GLY A 151 -6.65 6.54 13.87
C GLY A 151 -7.49 5.50 14.63
N THR A 152 -7.03 5.00 15.79
CA THR A 152 -7.82 4.10 16.64
C THR A 152 -8.92 4.84 17.42
N VAL A 153 -8.87 6.17 17.43
CA VAL A 153 -9.89 7.02 18.04
C VAL A 153 -10.97 7.39 17.01
N ARG A 154 -10.56 8.00 15.91
CA ARG A 154 -11.46 8.58 14.90
C ARG A 154 -12.12 7.51 14.04
N LEU A 155 -11.35 6.55 13.50
CA LEU A 155 -11.91 5.60 12.53
C LEU A 155 -13.08 4.77 13.12
N PRO A 156 -13.00 4.19 14.34
CA PRO A 156 -14.13 3.47 14.93
C PRO A 156 -15.39 4.33 15.16
N ARG A 157 -15.21 5.64 15.36
CA ARG A 157 -16.29 6.61 15.55
C ARG A 157 -16.88 7.12 14.22
N VAL A 158 -16.12 7.02 13.13
CA VAL A 158 -16.53 7.44 11.79
C VAL A 158 -17.22 6.30 11.02
N ILE A 159 -16.64 5.10 11.01
CA ILE A 159 -17.13 3.98 10.16
C ILE A 159 -17.71 2.80 10.96
N GLY A 160 -17.80 2.96 12.28
CA GLY A 160 -18.21 1.89 13.19
C GLY A 160 -17.07 0.93 13.55
N THR A 161 -17.22 0.27 14.70
CA THR A 161 -16.17 -0.54 15.32
C THR A 161 -15.73 -1.73 14.47
N ASP A 162 -16.67 -2.48 13.89
CA ASP A 162 -16.35 -3.69 13.11
C ASP A 162 -15.48 -3.36 11.88
N ASN A 163 -15.91 -2.36 11.11
CA ASN A 163 -15.18 -1.91 9.92
C ASN A 163 -13.81 -1.33 10.29
N ALA A 164 -13.73 -0.55 11.37
CA ALA A 164 -12.46 0.02 11.82
C ALA A 164 -11.48 -1.06 12.29
N VAL A 165 -11.96 -2.07 13.02
CA VAL A 165 -11.13 -3.24 13.39
C VAL A 165 -10.64 -3.96 12.14
N GLU A 166 -11.51 -4.21 11.16
CA GLU A 166 -11.09 -4.85 9.91
C GLU A 166 -10.00 -4.05 9.19
N TRP A 167 -10.17 -2.73 9.07
CA TRP A 167 -9.22 -1.84 8.40
C TRP A 167 -7.87 -1.80 9.13
N ILE A 168 -7.89 -1.62 10.45
CA ILE A 168 -6.69 -1.48 11.27
C ILE A 168 -5.97 -2.83 11.41
N ALA A 169 -6.68 -3.91 11.74
CA ALA A 169 -6.07 -5.21 12.00
C ALA A 169 -5.51 -5.88 10.73
N SER A 170 -6.08 -5.61 9.56
CA SER A 170 -5.57 -6.13 8.28
C SER A 170 -4.49 -5.24 7.64
N GLY A 171 -4.50 -3.94 7.96
CA GLY A 171 -3.64 -2.96 7.29
C GLY A 171 -3.81 -2.91 5.77
N LYS A 172 -5.01 -3.23 5.27
CA LYS A 172 -5.32 -3.25 3.85
C LYS A 172 -5.51 -1.84 3.30
N GLU A 173 -5.21 -1.68 2.02
CA GLU A 173 -5.60 -0.51 1.24
C GLU A 173 -7.05 -0.68 0.77
N ASN A 174 -7.83 0.38 0.85
CA ASN A 174 -9.24 0.42 0.47
C ASN A 174 -9.40 1.33 -0.74
N ARG A 175 -10.15 0.87 -1.74
CA ARG A 175 -10.49 1.65 -2.94
C ARG A 175 -11.65 2.58 -2.65
N ALA A 176 -11.94 3.46 -3.59
CA ALA A 176 -12.93 4.52 -3.41
C ALA A 176 -14.36 4.05 -3.19
N ASP A 177 -14.77 3.01 -3.90
CA ASP A 177 -16.04 2.32 -3.70
C ASP A 177 -16.16 1.74 -2.28
N ASP A 178 -15.14 1.00 -1.83
CA ASP A 178 -15.12 0.41 -0.49
C ASP A 178 -15.11 1.49 0.61
N ALA A 179 -14.31 2.54 0.44
CA ALA A 179 -14.21 3.64 1.39
C ALA A 179 -15.52 4.42 1.50
N LEU A 180 -16.20 4.68 0.37
CA LEU A 180 -17.49 5.36 0.36
C LEU A 180 -18.57 4.50 1.02
N LYS A 181 -18.58 3.20 0.72
CA LYS A 181 -19.58 2.25 1.26
C LYS A 181 -19.60 2.19 2.78
N VAL A 182 -18.44 2.27 3.43
CA VAL A 182 -18.34 2.23 4.90
C VAL A 182 -18.39 3.63 5.54
N GLY A 183 -18.48 4.70 4.75
CA GLY A 183 -18.49 6.08 5.23
C GLY A 183 -17.12 6.62 5.65
N ALA A 184 -16.03 5.97 5.24
CA ALA A 184 -14.67 6.46 5.45
C ALA A 184 -14.40 7.74 4.64
N VAL A 185 -15.06 7.86 3.49
CA VAL A 185 -15.13 9.08 2.68
C VAL A 185 -16.59 9.44 2.41
N ASP A 186 -16.85 10.72 2.15
CA ASP A 186 -18.20 11.27 2.03
C ASP A 186 -18.66 11.42 0.57
N ALA A 187 -17.70 11.54 -0.36
CA ALA A 187 -17.96 11.59 -1.79
C ALA A 187 -16.78 11.02 -2.60
N VAL A 188 -17.09 10.42 -3.74
CA VAL A 188 -16.11 9.94 -4.72
C VAL A 188 -16.37 10.60 -6.06
N VAL A 189 -15.32 11.14 -6.68
CA VAL A 189 -15.38 11.82 -7.98
C VAL A 189 -14.18 11.43 -8.83
N SER A 190 -14.22 11.73 -10.12
CA SER A 190 -13.03 11.64 -10.98
C SER A 190 -11.97 12.67 -10.56
N GLY A 191 -10.69 12.36 -10.79
CA GLY A 191 -9.58 13.21 -10.33
C GLY A 191 -9.63 14.66 -10.83
N ASP A 192 -10.12 14.89 -12.04
CA ASP A 192 -10.31 16.21 -12.65
C ASP A 192 -11.38 17.08 -11.95
N LYS A 193 -12.33 16.45 -11.24
CA LYS A 193 -13.42 17.13 -10.52
C LYS A 193 -13.16 17.30 -9.04
N LEU A 194 -12.07 16.73 -8.51
CA LEU A 194 -11.81 16.65 -7.08
C LEU A 194 -11.78 18.02 -6.39
N GLN A 195 -11.04 18.98 -6.95
CA GLN A 195 -10.92 20.32 -6.37
C GLN A 195 -12.27 21.05 -6.39
N ALA A 196 -13.02 20.95 -7.49
CA ALA A 196 -14.34 21.55 -7.61
C ALA A 196 -15.34 20.95 -6.60
N ALA A 197 -15.32 19.63 -6.42
CA ALA A 197 -16.18 18.94 -5.46
C ALA A 197 -15.84 19.30 -4.01
N ALA A 198 -14.57 19.43 -3.65
CA ALA A 198 -14.17 19.89 -2.31
C ALA A 198 -14.60 21.34 -2.03
N LEU A 199 -14.48 22.21 -3.04
CA LEU A 199 -14.89 23.61 -2.97
C LEU A 199 -16.42 23.78 -2.85
N ASP A 200 -17.19 23.00 -3.61
CA ASP A 200 -18.65 22.94 -3.47
C ASP A 200 -19.05 22.48 -2.06
N LEU A 201 -18.46 21.38 -1.59
CA LEU A 201 -18.81 20.80 -0.29
C LEU A 201 -18.52 21.76 0.87
N VAL A 202 -17.36 22.45 0.87
CA VAL A 202 -17.06 23.42 1.93
C VAL A 202 -18.02 24.61 1.89
N LYS A 203 -18.44 25.08 0.71
CA LYS A 203 -19.44 26.17 0.59
C LYS A 203 -20.79 25.76 1.14
N ARG A 204 -21.25 24.54 0.86
CA ARG A 204 -22.50 23.99 1.40
C ARG A 204 -22.45 23.90 2.92
N ALA A 205 -21.30 23.51 3.49
CA ALA A 205 -21.08 23.53 4.94
C ALA A 205 -21.07 24.96 5.52
N ILE A 206 -20.42 25.92 4.86
CA ILE A 206 -20.42 27.34 5.27
C ILE A 206 -21.83 27.92 5.29
N SER A 207 -22.65 27.57 4.30
CA SER A 207 -24.02 28.07 4.17
C SER A 207 -24.99 27.51 5.22
N GLY A 208 -24.58 26.48 5.96
CA GLY A 208 -25.44 25.75 6.90
C GLY A 208 -26.30 24.65 6.27
N GLU A 209 -26.20 24.42 4.95
CA GLU A 209 -26.86 23.28 4.29
C GLU A 209 -26.35 21.93 4.84
N LEU A 210 -25.04 21.86 5.11
CA LEU A 210 -24.41 20.70 5.74
C LEU A 210 -23.90 21.08 7.13
N ASP A 211 -24.45 20.44 8.16
CA ASP A 211 -24.03 20.65 9.55
C ASP A 211 -22.68 19.95 9.84
N TYR A 212 -21.60 20.69 9.65
CA TYR A 212 -20.24 20.20 9.87
C TYR A 212 -19.95 19.89 11.35
N GLN A 213 -20.59 20.59 12.28
CA GLN A 213 -20.42 20.36 13.72
C GLN A 213 -21.07 19.04 14.12
N ALA A 214 -22.30 18.77 13.65
CA ALA A 214 -22.96 17.49 13.85
C ALA A 214 -22.20 16.33 13.19
N LYS A 215 -21.56 16.55 12.03
CA LYS A 215 -20.70 15.56 11.38
C LYS A 215 -19.41 15.28 12.16
N ARG A 216 -18.85 16.30 12.82
CA ARG A 216 -17.65 16.19 13.68
C ARG A 216 -17.94 15.52 15.01
N GLN A 217 -19.09 15.76 15.61
CA GLN A 217 -19.40 15.34 16.99
C GLN A 217 -19.16 13.85 17.28
N PRO A 218 -19.50 12.88 16.40
CA PRO A 218 -19.29 11.46 16.68
C PRO A 218 -17.86 11.07 17.05
N LYS A 219 -16.85 11.74 16.47
CA LYS A 219 -15.43 11.45 16.75
C LYS A 219 -14.89 12.14 18.01
N LEU A 220 -15.69 13.01 18.64
CA LEU A 220 -15.38 13.68 19.91
C LEU A 220 -15.97 12.93 21.12
N ASP A 221 -17.05 12.18 20.91
CA ASP A 221 -17.79 11.45 21.94
C ASP A 221 -17.37 9.97 22.09
N LYS A 222 -18.06 9.26 22.99
CA LYS A 222 -17.98 7.80 23.12
C LYS A 222 -18.57 7.08 21.90
N LEU A 223 -18.24 5.80 21.74
CA LEU A 223 -18.89 4.93 20.75
C LEU A 223 -20.39 4.80 21.03
N LYS A 224 -21.17 4.64 19.96
CA LYS A 224 -22.63 4.50 20.01
C LYS A 224 -23.10 3.11 20.49
N LEU A 225 -22.22 2.11 20.48
CA LEU A 225 -22.54 0.74 20.89
C LEU A 225 -22.87 0.70 22.39
N ASN A 226 -23.91 -0.05 22.74
CA ASN A 226 -24.22 -0.35 24.14
C ASN A 226 -23.23 -1.40 24.73
N ALA A 227 -23.29 -1.65 26.04
CA ALA A 227 -22.32 -2.53 26.70
C ALA A 227 -22.33 -3.99 26.17
N ILE A 228 -23.50 -4.51 25.79
CA ILE A 228 -23.65 -5.86 25.25
C ILE A 228 -23.09 -5.92 23.82
N GLU A 229 -23.41 -4.92 22.99
CA GLU A 229 -22.87 -4.79 21.63
C GLU A 229 -21.35 -4.63 21.65
N GLN A 230 -20.81 -3.82 22.57
CA GLN A 230 -19.37 -3.67 22.77
C GLN A 230 -18.73 -5.02 23.11
N MET A 231 -19.29 -5.76 24.08
CA MET A 231 -18.76 -7.07 24.45
C MET A 231 -18.76 -8.03 23.26
N MET A 232 -19.88 -8.14 22.55
CA MET A 232 -19.99 -9.02 21.38
C MET A 232 -18.97 -8.64 20.29
N CYS A 233 -18.92 -7.37 19.91
CA CYS A 233 -18.01 -6.84 18.89
C CYS A 233 -16.54 -7.10 19.24
N PHE A 234 -16.10 -6.72 20.44
CA PHE A 234 -14.70 -6.82 20.81
C PHE A 234 -14.23 -8.27 21.08
N GLU A 235 -15.05 -9.11 21.72
CA GLU A 235 -14.65 -10.50 21.99
C GLU A 235 -14.59 -11.32 20.69
N THR A 236 -15.56 -11.14 19.77
CA THR A 236 -15.54 -11.82 18.46
C THR A 236 -14.36 -11.36 17.62
N ALA A 237 -14.12 -10.04 17.54
CA ALA A 237 -12.97 -9.46 16.87
C ALA A 237 -11.64 -10.01 17.39
N LYS A 238 -11.44 -10.03 18.72
CA LYS A 238 -10.22 -10.58 19.33
C LYS A 238 -10.03 -12.05 19.00
N GLY A 239 -11.08 -12.87 19.11
CA GLY A 239 -11.01 -14.29 18.81
C GLY A 239 -10.63 -14.57 17.35
N PHE A 240 -11.29 -13.89 16.41
CA PHE A 240 -11.02 -14.03 14.98
C PHE A 240 -9.60 -13.55 14.60
N VAL A 241 -9.23 -12.34 15.04
CA VAL A 241 -7.92 -11.75 14.72
C VAL A 241 -6.78 -12.52 15.39
N ALA A 242 -6.95 -12.97 16.64
CA ALA A 242 -5.95 -13.81 17.29
C ALA A 242 -5.74 -15.15 16.56
N GLY A 243 -6.83 -15.76 16.05
CA GLY A 243 -6.76 -16.98 15.27
C GLY A 243 -6.01 -16.83 13.94
N GLN A 244 -6.12 -15.67 13.29
CA GLN A 244 -5.41 -15.39 12.03
C GLN A 244 -3.98 -14.89 12.22
N ALA A 245 -3.78 -13.96 13.16
CA ALA A 245 -2.47 -13.36 13.42
C ALA A 245 -1.53 -14.35 14.14
N GLY A 246 -2.07 -15.26 14.95
CA GLY A 246 -1.28 -16.13 15.80
C GLY A 246 -0.66 -15.40 16.99
N PRO A 247 0.13 -16.10 17.83
CA PRO A 247 0.60 -15.56 19.11
C PRO A 247 1.71 -14.50 18.99
N ASN A 248 2.38 -14.42 17.84
CA ASN A 248 3.62 -13.64 17.68
C ASN A 248 3.41 -12.23 17.12
N TYR A 249 2.18 -11.89 16.73
CA TYR A 249 1.86 -10.57 16.16
C TYR A 249 0.93 -9.82 17.12
N PRO A 250 1.48 -9.07 18.09
CA PRO A 250 0.67 -8.43 19.13
C PRO A 250 -0.18 -7.26 18.61
N ALA A 251 0.27 -6.58 17.56
CA ALA A 251 -0.29 -5.30 17.13
C ALA A 251 -1.78 -5.35 16.73
N PRO A 252 -2.25 -6.33 15.92
CA PRO A 252 -3.67 -6.44 15.56
C PRO A 252 -4.59 -6.60 16.78
N VAL A 253 -4.22 -7.44 17.74
CA VAL A 253 -5.02 -7.68 18.94
C VAL A 253 -4.93 -6.50 19.92
N GLU A 254 -3.77 -5.86 20.04
CA GLU A 254 -3.61 -4.70 20.92
C GLU A 254 -4.41 -3.49 20.40
N ALA A 255 -4.52 -3.30 19.08
CA ALA A 255 -5.39 -2.28 18.50
C ALA A 255 -6.85 -2.47 18.94
N ILE A 256 -7.37 -3.71 18.91
CA ILE A 256 -8.73 -4.02 19.37
C ILE A 256 -8.88 -3.73 20.86
N LYS A 257 -7.90 -4.12 21.69
CA LYS A 257 -7.90 -3.85 23.14
C LYS A 257 -7.87 -2.35 23.43
N THR A 258 -7.13 -1.56 22.65
CA THR A 258 -7.10 -0.09 22.77
C THR A 258 -8.47 0.50 22.48
N ILE A 259 -9.10 0.11 21.36
CA ILE A 259 -10.45 0.59 21.01
C ILE A 259 -11.47 0.16 22.07
N GLN A 260 -11.39 -1.08 22.57
CA GLN A 260 -12.25 -1.60 23.64
C GLN A 260 -12.13 -0.77 24.92
N LYS A 261 -10.90 -0.48 25.36
CA LYS A 261 -10.65 0.35 26.56
C LYS A 261 -11.16 1.78 26.39
N ALA A 262 -11.05 2.33 25.17
CA ALA A 262 -11.44 3.69 24.84
C ALA A 262 -12.91 3.84 24.41
N ALA A 263 -13.70 2.77 24.42
CA ALA A 263 -15.05 2.75 23.86
C ALA A 263 -15.99 3.78 24.52
N ASN A 264 -15.86 3.97 25.83
CA ASN A 264 -16.72 4.87 26.62
C ASN A 264 -16.07 6.24 26.90
N PHE A 265 -14.98 6.56 26.21
CA PHE A 265 -14.25 7.82 26.35
C PHE A 265 -14.51 8.75 25.17
N GLY A 266 -14.46 10.05 25.44
CA GLY A 266 -14.31 11.05 24.37
C GLY A 266 -12.89 11.06 23.80
N ARG A 267 -12.65 11.93 22.81
CA ARG A 267 -11.39 11.98 22.04
C ARG A 267 -10.13 11.97 22.91
N ASP A 268 -9.99 12.96 23.80
CA ASP A 268 -8.71 13.20 24.48
C ASP A 268 -8.31 12.01 25.36
N LYS A 269 -9.27 11.46 26.11
CA LYS A 269 -9.00 10.29 26.94
C LYS A 269 -8.78 9.01 26.10
N ALA A 270 -9.40 8.91 24.93
CA ALA A 270 -9.13 7.83 23.99
C ALA A 270 -7.72 7.93 23.38
N LEU A 271 -7.23 9.15 23.09
CA LEU A 271 -5.87 9.39 22.61
C LEU A 271 -4.81 9.00 23.66
N GLU A 272 -5.07 9.20 24.95
CA GLU A 272 -4.18 8.69 26.01
C GLU A 272 -4.08 7.16 25.99
N VAL A 273 -5.20 6.46 25.75
CA VAL A 273 -5.22 4.99 25.65
C VAL A 273 -4.46 4.52 24.40
N GLU A 274 -4.63 5.21 23.27
CA GLU A 274 -3.89 4.96 22.04
C GLU A 274 -2.39 5.16 22.24
N ALA A 275 -1.97 6.31 22.78
CA ALA A 275 -0.56 6.60 23.00
C ALA A 275 0.11 5.54 23.91
N ALA A 276 -0.56 5.12 24.99
CA ALA A 276 -0.01 4.13 25.91
C ALA A 276 0.20 2.75 25.25
N GLY A 277 -0.77 2.27 24.46
CA GLY A 277 -0.62 0.99 23.77
C GLY A 277 0.31 1.06 22.56
N PHE A 278 0.37 2.20 21.87
CA PHE A 278 1.30 2.43 20.76
C PHE A 278 2.75 2.32 21.24
N VAL A 279 3.09 3.02 22.33
CA VAL A 279 4.44 2.99 22.92
C VAL A 279 4.83 1.59 23.35
N LYS A 280 3.90 0.85 23.97
CA LYS A 280 4.12 -0.55 24.33
C LYS A 280 4.49 -1.41 23.11
N LEU A 281 3.81 -1.22 21.97
CA LEU A 281 4.10 -1.96 20.74
C LEU A 281 5.43 -1.53 20.10
N ALA A 282 5.71 -0.22 20.08
CA ALA A 282 6.93 0.35 19.50
C ALA A 282 8.22 -0.19 20.15
N LYS A 283 8.13 -0.61 21.42
CA LYS A 283 9.24 -1.23 22.17
C LYS A 283 9.40 -2.74 21.95
N THR A 284 8.51 -3.37 21.17
CA THR A 284 8.57 -4.82 20.97
C THR A 284 9.63 -5.21 19.93
N PRO A 285 10.28 -6.39 20.08
CA PRO A 285 11.18 -6.91 19.06
C PRO A 285 10.46 -7.20 17.73
N VAL A 286 9.15 -7.45 17.78
CA VAL A 286 8.32 -7.71 16.59
C VAL A 286 8.21 -6.43 15.75
N ALA A 287 7.89 -5.29 16.37
CA ALA A 287 7.85 -4.01 15.67
C ALA A 287 9.21 -3.66 15.07
N ALA A 288 10.30 -3.81 15.84
CA ALA A 288 11.66 -3.58 15.35
C ALA A 288 12.00 -4.46 14.13
N SER A 289 11.61 -5.73 14.15
CA SER A 289 11.87 -6.68 13.05
C SER A 289 11.04 -6.35 11.80
N LEU A 290 9.76 -6.04 11.96
CA LEU A 290 8.87 -5.68 10.84
C LEU A 290 9.26 -4.35 10.20
N ILE A 291 9.68 -3.37 11.01
CA ILE A 291 10.27 -2.13 10.50
C ILE A 291 11.58 -2.41 9.76
N GLY A 292 12.42 -3.30 10.27
CA GLY A 292 13.63 -3.75 9.58
C GLY A 292 13.34 -4.35 8.20
N LEU A 293 12.32 -5.19 8.08
CA LEU A 293 11.86 -5.73 6.78
C LEU A 293 11.40 -4.62 5.83
N PHE A 294 10.67 -3.63 6.34
CA PHE A 294 10.26 -2.48 5.53
C PHE A 294 11.46 -1.66 5.03
N LEU A 295 12.45 -1.37 5.89
CA LEU A 295 13.65 -0.65 5.49
C LEU A 295 14.48 -1.45 4.47
N ASN A 296 14.57 -2.77 4.64
CA ASN A 296 15.21 -3.65 3.66
C ASN A 296 14.50 -3.61 2.31
N ASP A 297 13.16 -3.60 2.28
CA ASP A 297 12.38 -3.44 1.04
C ASP A 297 12.64 -2.08 0.35
N GLN A 298 12.76 -0.99 1.12
CA GLN A 298 13.13 0.32 0.57
C GLN A 298 14.54 0.31 -0.04
N GLU A 299 15.49 -0.35 0.61
CA GLU A 299 16.86 -0.49 0.10
C GLU A 299 16.89 -1.34 -1.17
N LEU A 300 16.12 -2.42 -1.23
CA LEU A 300 15.96 -3.25 -2.42
C LEU A 300 15.37 -2.44 -3.59
N LYS A 301 14.36 -1.59 -3.35
CA LYS A 301 13.79 -0.71 -4.39
C LYS A 301 14.79 0.30 -4.94
N LYS A 302 15.64 0.86 -4.09
CA LYS A 302 16.72 1.76 -4.54
C LYS A 302 17.73 1.04 -5.43
N LYS A 303 18.15 -0.16 -5.04
CA LYS A 303 19.05 -1.00 -5.85
C LYS A 303 18.39 -1.44 -7.15
N ALA A 304 17.12 -1.83 -7.11
CA ALA A 304 16.33 -2.18 -8.29
C ALA A 304 16.28 -1.01 -9.28
N LYS A 305 16.04 0.23 -8.82
CA LYS A 305 16.04 1.41 -9.68
C LYS A 305 17.36 1.60 -10.44
N HIS A 306 18.50 1.31 -9.79
CA HIS A 306 19.80 1.37 -10.47
C HIS A 306 19.97 0.26 -11.51
N HIS A 307 19.42 -0.93 -11.26
CA HIS A 307 19.37 -1.98 -12.27
C HIS A 307 18.43 -1.63 -13.43
N ASP A 308 17.30 -0.98 -13.15
CA ASP A 308 16.34 -0.53 -14.17
C ASP A 308 16.96 0.47 -15.16
N GLU A 309 17.90 1.31 -14.72
CA GLU A 309 18.61 2.28 -15.57
C GLU A 309 19.42 1.63 -16.70
N ILE A 310 19.88 0.39 -16.50
CA ILE A 310 20.71 -0.37 -17.46
C ILE A 310 19.99 -1.60 -18.05
N ALA A 311 18.81 -1.95 -17.52
CA ALA A 311 18.06 -3.11 -17.94
C ALA A 311 17.49 -2.92 -19.35
N LYS A 312 17.54 -3.98 -20.16
CA LYS A 312 16.82 -4.03 -21.43
C LYS A 312 15.38 -4.46 -21.18
N ASP A 313 14.46 -3.83 -21.91
CA ASP A 313 13.05 -4.22 -21.92
C ASP A 313 12.88 -5.64 -22.50
N VAL A 314 12.00 -6.44 -21.89
CA VAL A 314 11.71 -7.81 -22.32
C VAL A 314 10.36 -7.81 -23.04
N LYS A 315 10.40 -7.83 -24.37
CA LYS A 315 9.21 -7.80 -25.23
C LYS A 315 8.73 -9.19 -25.60
N LEU A 316 9.65 -10.16 -25.70
CA LEU A 316 9.33 -11.56 -25.93
C LEU A 316 10.24 -12.45 -25.07
N ALA A 317 9.62 -13.28 -24.23
CA ALA A 317 10.31 -14.29 -23.44
C ALA A 317 10.16 -15.69 -24.06
N ALA A 318 10.99 -16.63 -23.62
CA ALA A 318 10.78 -18.06 -23.86
C ALA A 318 11.10 -18.87 -22.60
N VAL A 319 10.43 -20.01 -22.42
CA VAL A 319 10.74 -21.01 -21.41
C VAL A 319 10.98 -22.36 -22.07
N LEU A 320 12.06 -23.04 -21.66
CA LEU A 320 12.43 -24.37 -22.15
C LEU A 320 12.00 -25.43 -21.12
N GLY A 321 11.10 -26.32 -21.53
CA GLY A 321 10.40 -27.26 -20.67
C GLY A 321 9.04 -26.71 -20.25
N ALA A 322 7.97 -27.46 -20.54
CA ALA A 322 6.57 -27.08 -20.31
C ALA A 322 5.93 -27.81 -19.12
N GLY A 323 6.73 -28.52 -18.31
CA GLY A 323 6.27 -29.15 -17.07
C GLY A 323 5.79 -28.15 -16.02
N ILE A 324 5.63 -28.58 -14.77
CA ILE A 324 5.05 -27.78 -13.67
C ILE A 324 5.68 -26.37 -13.56
N MET A 325 7.02 -26.28 -13.56
CA MET A 325 7.72 -24.99 -13.50
C MET A 325 7.54 -24.18 -14.79
N GLY A 326 7.65 -24.83 -15.94
CA GLY A 326 7.48 -24.21 -17.26
C GLY A 326 6.13 -23.54 -17.46
N GLY A 327 5.04 -24.28 -17.15
CA GLY A 327 3.68 -23.74 -17.19
C GLY A 327 3.48 -22.59 -16.20
N GLY A 328 4.08 -22.67 -15.01
CA GLY A 328 4.04 -21.59 -14.02
C GLY A 328 4.77 -20.32 -14.47
N ILE A 329 5.96 -20.46 -15.07
CA ILE A 329 6.74 -19.34 -15.64
C ILE A 329 5.99 -18.71 -16.82
N ALA A 330 5.45 -19.54 -17.72
CA ALA A 330 4.64 -19.09 -18.84
C ALA A 330 3.39 -18.32 -18.38
N TYR A 331 2.69 -18.85 -17.37
CA TYR A 331 1.57 -18.17 -16.74
C TYR A 331 1.97 -16.81 -16.17
N GLN A 332 3.04 -16.73 -15.37
CA GLN A 332 3.46 -15.46 -14.75
C GLN A 332 3.85 -14.40 -15.78
N SER A 333 4.61 -14.79 -16.80
CA SER A 333 5.01 -13.89 -17.88
C SER A 333 3.78 -13.30 -18.61
N ALA A 334 2.84 -14.17 -18.98
CA ALA A 334 1.64 -13.79 -19.71
C ALA A 334 0.70 -12.88 -18.89
N VAL A 335 0.43 -13.17 -17.62
CA VAL A 335 -0.47 -12.34 -16.79
C VAL A 335 0.11 -10.98 -16.43
N LYS A 336 1.42 -10.79 -16.63
CA LYS A 336 2.13 -9.51 -16.47
C LYS A 336 2.30 -8.76 -17.79
N GLY A 337 1.80 -9.30 -18.90
CA GLY A 337 1.81 -8.63 -20.20
C GLY A 337 3.04 -8.89 -21.05
N THR A 338 3.84 -9.91 -20.73
CA THR A 338 4.99 -10.33 -21.53
C THR A 338 4.63 -11.59 -22.32
N PRO A 339 4.55 -11.54 -23.67
CA PRO A 339 4.41 -12.72 -24.51
C PRO A 339 5.53 -13.72 -24.25
N ILE A 340 5.19 -15.01 -24.27
CA ILE A 340 6.16 -16.07 -23.96
C ILE A 340 5.98 -17.30 -24.87
N LEU A 341 7.10 -17.78 -25.41
CA LEU A 341 7.15 -19.08 -26.08
C LEU A 341 7.34 -20.18 -25.03
N MET A 342 6.50 -21.21 -25.04
CA MET A 342 6.65 -22.38 -24.17
C MET A 342 7.10 -23.56 -25.02
N LYS A 343 8.40 -23.87 -24.97
CA LYS A 343 9.01 -24.91 -25.80
C LYS A 343 9.14 -26.22 -25.01
N ASP A 344 8.72 -27.33 -25.59
CA ASP A 344 9.00 -28.67 -25.08
C ASP A 344 9.54 -29.58 -26.19
N ILE A 345 9.91 -30.81 -25.84
CA ILE A 345 10.30 -31.87 -26.78
C ILE A 345 9.13 -32.80 -27.12
N ARG A 346 8.03 -32.75 -26.35
CA ARG A 346 6.85 -33.59 -26.57
C ARG A 346 5.54 -32.82 -26.37
N GLU A 347 4.50 -33.21 -27.10
CA GLU A 347 3.16 -32.60 -27.02
C GLU A 347 2.51 -32.76 -25.64
N ASP A 348 2.76 -33.89 -24.95
CA ASP A 348 2.24 -34.15 -23.61
C ASP A 348 2.77 -33.14 -22.58
N GLY A 349 4.04 -32.75 -22.71
CA GLY A 349 4.66 -31.70 -21.89
C GLY A 349 3.98 -30.35 -22.10
N ILE A 350 3.75 -29.97 -23.36
CA ILE A 350 3.02 -28.75 -23.72
C ILE A 350 1.61 -28.74 -23.11
N GLN A 351 0.87 -29.83 -23.28
CA GLN A 351 -0.51 -29.93 -22.78
C GLN A 351 -0.56 -29.78 -21.26
N MET A 352 0.42 -30.34 -20.54
CA MET A 352 0.55 -30.18 -19.10
C MET A 352 0.71 -28.71 -18.70
N GLY A 353 1.61 -27.97 -19.35
CA GLY A 353 1.84 -26.55 -19.08
C GLY A 353 0.62 -25.68 -19.39
N LEU A 354 -0.04 -25.93 -20.53
CA LEU A 354 -1.27 -25.22 -20.93
C LEU A 354 -2.43 -25.44 -19.95
N ASN A 355 -2.59 -26.68 -19.48
CA ASN A 355 -3.62 -27.02 -18.50
C ASN A 355 -3.43 -26.29 -17.17
N GLU A 356 -2.18 -26.22 -16.68
CA GLU A 356 -1.89 -25.52 -15.43
C GLU A 356 -2.12 -24.01 -15.56
N ALA A 357 -1.64 -23.38 -16.65
CA ALA A 357 -1.89 -21.96 -16.91
C ALA A 357 -3.41 -21.66 -17.00
N SER A 358 -4.17 -22.50 -17.71
CA SER A 358 -5.62 -22.35 -17.87
C SER A 358 -6.36 -22.49 -16.54
N LYS A 359 -5.97 -23.46 -15.70
CA LYS A 359 -6.54 -23.69 -14.37
C LYS A 359 -6.31 -22.49 -13.44
N LEU A 360 -5.11 -21.93 -13.43
CA LEU A 360 -4.78 -20.76 -12.60
C LEU A 360 -5.59 -19.53 -13.01
N LEU A 361 -5.69 -19.27 -14.32
CA LEU A 361 -6.50 -18.18 -14.86
C LEU A 361 -8.00 -18.38 -14.55
N GLY A 362 -8.53 -19.57 -14.79
CA GLY A 362 -9.93 -19.92 -14.52
C GLY A 362 -10.31 -19.72 -13.06
N ASN A 363 -9.43 -20.09 -12.12
CA ASN A 363 -9.65 -19.86 -10.68
C ASN A 363 -9.76 -18.38 -10.31
N ARG A 364 -9.03 -17.50 -11.01
CA ARG A 364 -9.13 -16.05 -10.79
C ARG A 364 -10.42 -15.47 -11.36
N VAL A 365 -10.86 -15.94 -12.53
CA VAL A 365 -12.14 -15.55 -13.13
C VAL A 365 -13.31 -15.99 -12.25
N ALA A 366 -13.31 -17.24 -11.78
CA ALA A 366 -14.35 -17.77 -10.88
C ALA A 366 -14.46 -16.99 -9.56
N LYS A 367 -13.35 -16.41 -9.08
CA LYS A 367 -13.31 -15.55 -7.88
C LYS A 367 -13.56 -14.06 -8.16
N GLY A 368 -13.90 -13.68 -9.40
CA GLY A 368 -14.10 -12.28 -9.79
C GLY A 368 -12.84 -11.41 -9.77
N ARG A 369 -11.65 -12.02 -9.70
CA ARG A 369 -10.35 -11.32 -9.61
C ARG A 369 -9.68 -11.09 -10.98
N LEU A 370 -10.30 -11.56 -12.05
CA LEU A 370 -9.87 -11.41 -13.44
C LEU A 370 -11.11 -11.45 -14.35
N THR A 371 -11.11 -10.68 -15.44
CA THR A 371 -12.18 -10.75 -16.44
C THR A 371 -11.91 -11.87 -17.45
N ALA A 372 -12.96 -12.38 -18.09
CA ALA A 372 -12.81 -13.37 -19.17
C ALA A 372 -11.95 -12.84 -20.34
N ALA A 373 -12.06 -11.55 -20.67
CA ALA A 373 -11.24 -10.90 -21.69
C ALA A 373 -9.74 -10.94 -21.33
N LYS A 374 -9.38 -10.58 -20.09
CA LYS A 374 -7.98 -10.63 -19.62
C LYS A 374 -7.43 -12.06 -19.53
N MET A 375 -8.29 -13.04 -19.26
CA MET A 375 -7.90 -14.45 -19.34
C MET A 375 -7.54 -14.85 -20.77
N ALA A 376 -8.36 -14.46 -21.75
CA ALA A 376 -8.08 -14.75 -23.16
C ALA A 376 -6.80 -14.06 -23.65
N GLU A 377 -6.56 -12.80 -23.25
CA GLU A 377 -5.30 -12.09 -23.53
C GLU A 377 -4.09 -12.86 -22.99
N ALA A 378 -4.12 -13.29 -21.73
CA ALA A 378 -3.03 -14.06 -21.12
C ALA A 378 -2.81 -15.41 -21.81
N LEU A 379 -3.88 -16.16 -22.13
CA LEU A 379 -3.74 -17.44 -22.84
C LEU A 379 -3.13 -17.25 -24.23
N ASN A 380 -3.55 -16.23 -24.98
CA ASN A 380 -3.01 -15.93 -26.31
C ASN A 380 -1.55 -15.44 -26.27
N ALA A 381 -1.09 -14.92 -25.13
CA ALA A 381 0.29 -14.54 -24.92
C ALA A 381 1.22 -15.75 -24.71
N ILE A 382 0.70 -16.91 -24.30
CA ILE A 382 1.46 -18.16 -24.18
C ILE A 382 1.40 -18.88 -25.53
N ARG A 383 2.56 -19.04 -26.18
CA ARG A 383 2.68 -19.66 -27.50
C ARG A 383 3.41 -20.99 -27.40
N PRO A 384 2.71 -22.13 -27.47
CA PRO A 384 3.33 -23.44 -27.42
C PRO A 384 4.15 -23.72 -28.68
N THR A 385 5.29 -24.39 -28.53
CA THR A 385 6.10 -24.82 -29.67
C THR A 385 6.92 -26.07 -29.34
N LEU A 386 7.24 -26.86 -30.37
CA LEU A 386 8.19 -27.98 -30.29
C LEU A 386 9.51 -27.68 -31.01
N SER A 387 9.65 -26.47 -31.56
CA SER A 387 10.81 -26.05 -32.35
C SER A 387 11.32 -24.67 -31.91
N TYR A 388 12.47 -24.29 -32.46
CA TYR A 388 13.09 -22.98 -32.21
C TYR A 388 12.81 -21.94 -33.30
N GLY A 389 11.92 -22.22 -34.26
CA GLY A 389 11.70 -21.33 -35.41
C GLY A 389 11.34 -19.88 -35.06
N ASP A 390 10.64 -19.69 -33.93
CA ASP A 390 10.18 -18.38 -33.46
C ASP A 390 11.15 -17.69 -32.47
N PHE A 391 12.32 -18.29 -32.18
CA PHE A 391 13.24 -17.79 -31.15
C PHE A 391 14.07 -16.59 -31.58
N GLY A 392 14.10 -16.25 -32.88
CA GLY A 392 14.97 -15.20 -33.43
C GLY A 392 14.72 -13.79 -32.88
N ASN A 393 13.60 -13.55 -32.21
CA ASN A 393 13.27 -12.28 -31.56
C ASN A 393 13.09 -12.38 -30.04
N VAL A 394 13.45 -13.50 -29.43
CA VAL A 394 13.37 -13.67 -27.98
C VAL A 394 14.47 -12.84 -27.31
N ASP A 395 14.08 -12.03 -26.32
CA ASP A 395 14.99 -11.18 -25.56
C ASP A 395 15.58 -11.94 -24.35
N ILE A 396 14.78 -12.84 -23.75
CA ILE A 396 15.20 -13.68 -22.63
C ILE A 396 14.66 -15.11 -22.72
N VAL A 397 15.52 -16.09 -22.43
CA VAL A 397 15.17 -17.51 -22.33
C VAL A 397 15.34 -18.01 -20.89
N VAL A 398 14.34 -18.74 -20.38
CA VAL A 398 14.38 -19.40 -19.06
C VAL A 398 14.42 -20.91 -19.25
N GLU A 399 15.53 -21.53 -18.90
CA GLU A 399 15.68 -22.98 -18.95
C GLU A 399 15.07 -23.62 -17.70
N ALA A 400 14.05 -24.47 -17.88
CA ALA A 400 13.32 -25.21 -16.84
C ALA A 400 13.17 -26.71 -17.19
N VAL A 401 14.18 -27.28 -17.85
CA VAL A 401 14.29 -28.71 -18.15
C VAL A 401 14.78 -29.51 -16.94
N VAL A 402 14.84 -30.83 -17.10
CA VAL A 402 15.25 -31.77 -16.05
C VAL A 402 16.57 -31.39 -15.36
N GLU A 403 16.66 -31.66 -14.07
CA GLU A 403 17.80 -31.28 -13.21
C GLU A 403 19.02 -32.18 -13.45
N ASN A 404 19.61 -32.08 -14.65
CA ASN A 404 20.78 -32.82 -15.08
C ASN A 404 21.79 -31.87 -15.75
N PRO A 405 23.04 -31.74 -15.24
CA PRO A 405 24.03 -30.81 -15.77
C PRO A 405 24.30 -30.97 -17.27
N LYS A 406 24.43 -32.21 -17.76
CA LYS A 406 24.72 -32.48 -19.18
C LYS A 406 23.56 -32.07 -20.07
N VAL A 407 22.32 -32.37 -19.65
CA VAL A 407 21.12 -32.00 -20.41
C VAL A 407 20.98 -30.48 -20.47
N LYS A 408 21.12 -29.79 -19.32
CA LYS A 408 21.04 -28.32 -19.28
C LYS A 408 22.12 -27.65 -20.11
N GLN A 409 23.38 -28.08 -20.00
CA GLN A 409 24.49 -27.57 -20.82
C GLN A 409 24.21 -27.75 -22.31
N ALA A 410 23.72 -28.93 -22.73
CA ALA A 410 23.39 -29.19 -24.12
C ALA A 410 22.25 -28.29 -24.62
N VAL A 411 21.15 -28.19 -23.87
CA VAL A 411 19.98 -27.37 -24.23
C VAL A 411 20.31 -25.88 -24.26
N LEU A 412 21.11 -25.40 -23.29
CA LEU A 412 21.56 -24.01 -23.23
C LEU A 412 22.48 -23.66 -24.41
N ALA A 413 23.45 -24.53 -24.74
CA ALA A 413 24.33 -24.32 -25.89
C ALA A 413 23.58 -24.40 -27.23
N GLU A 414 22.55 -25.25 -27.33
CA GLU A 414 21.68 -25.35 -28.50
C GLU A 414 20.91 -24.05 -28.73
N VAL A 415 20.20 -23.55 -27.71
CA VAL A 415 19.39 -22.33 -27.85
C VAL A 415 20.23 -21.07 -28.08
N GLU A 416 21.46 -21.02 -27.55
CA GLU A 416 22.39 -19.90 -27.74
C GLU A 416 22.66 -19.61 -29.23
N GLY A 417 22.71 -20.64 -30.07
CA GLY A 417 22.90 -20.51 -31.51
C GLY A 417 21.65 -20.09 -32.30
N LEU A 418 20.50 -19.96 -31.63
CA LEU A 418 19.18 -19.76 -32.25
C LEU A 418 18.49 -18.48 -31.79
N VAL A 419 19.09 -17.75 -30.85
CA VAL A 419 18.65 -16.44 -30.36
C VAL A 419 19.63 -15.35 -30.80
N LYS A 420 19.24 -14.08 -30.64
CA LYS A 420 20.13 -12.94 -30.89
C LYS A 420 21.37 -13.02 -30.00
N ASP A 421 22.49 -12.45 -30.48
CA ASP A 421 23.74 -12.43 -29.71
C ASP A 421 23.59 -11.71 -28.36
N ASP A 422 22.67 -10.76 -28.28
CA ASP A 422 22.42 -9.95 -27.09
C ASP A 422 21.23 -10.41 -26.24
N ALA A 423 20.64 -11.57 -26.58
CA ALA A 423 19.60 -12.22 -25.79
C ALA A 423 20.17 -12.83 -24.51
N ILE A 424 19.41 -12.72 -23.42
CA ILE A 424 19.80 -13.24 -22.11
C ILE A 424 19.34 -14.69 -21.96
N LEU A 425 20.26 -15.57 -21.57
CA LEU A 425 19.97 -16.95 -21.22
C LEU A 425 19.93 -17.10 -19.70
N THR A 426 18.97 -17.84 -19.18
CA THR A 426 18.87 -18.10 -17.74
C THR A 426 18.57 -19.56 -17.47
N SER A 427 19.00 -20.06 -16.30
CA SER A 427 18.62 -21.38 -15.81
C SER A 427 17.85 -21.27 -14.50
N ASN A 428 16.76 -22.04 -14.40
CA ASN A 428 15.94 -22.22 -13.20
C ASN A 428 16.45 -23.36 -12.30
N THR A 429 17.67 -23.88 -12.53
CA THR A 429 18.26 -24.91 -11.68
C THR A 429 18.28 -24.47 -10.21
N SER A 430 18.05 -25.43 -9.31
CA SER A 430 18.08 -25.21 -7.86
C SER A 430 19.36 -25.74 -7.19
N THR A 431 20.08 -26.63 -7.87
CA THR A 431 21.23 -27.34 -7.29
C THR A 431 22.51 -27.27 -8.12
N ILE A 432 22.42 -26.93 -9.40
CA ILE A 432 23.57 -26.95 -10.31
C ILE A 432 24.22 -25.57 -10.33
N SER A 433 25.55 -25.53 -10.27
CA SER A 433 26.29 -24.27 -10.36
C SER A 433 26.04 -23.56 -11.69
N ILE A 434 25.60 -22.29 -11.61
CA ILE A 434 25.45 -21.42 -12.79
C ILE A 434 26.80 -21.26 -13.51
N SER A 435 27.90 -21.12 -12.77
CA SER A 435 29.24 -21.03 -13.36
C SER A 435 29.68 -22.31 -14.06
N LEU A 436 29.17 -23.49 -13.66
CA LEU A 436 29.40 -24.75 -14.38
C LEU A 436 28.60 -24.79 -15.68
N LEU A 437 27.32 -24.37 -15.65
CA LEU A 437 26.48 -24.35 -16.86
C LEU A 437 27.02 -23.36 -17.90
N ALA A 438 27.54 -22.21 -17.46
CA ALA A 438 28.14 -21.19 -18.31
C ALA A 438 29.32 -21.70 -19.17
N GLN A 439 30.03 -22.75 -18.74
CA GLN A 439 31.18 -23.31 -19.48
C GLN A 439 30.81 -23.92 -20.84
N ALA A 440 29.53 -24.24 -21.04
CA ALA A 440 29.04 -24.76 -22.31
C ALA A 440 28.63 -23.65 -23.30
N LEU A 441 28.60 -22.40 -22.85
CA LEU A 441 28.15 -21.25 -23.62
C LEU A 441 29.32 -20.49 -24.23
N LYS A 442 29.10 -19.91 -25.41
CA LYS A 442 30.05 -19.02 -26.10
C LYS A 442 29.98 -17.58 -25.57
N ARG A 443 28.83 -17.17 -25.03
CA ARG A 443 28.54 -15.82 -24.50
C ARG A 443 28.14 -15.89 -23.03
N PRO A 444 29.01 -16.37 -22.12
CA PRO A 444 28.69 -16.53 -20.70
C PRO A 444 28.34 -15.20 -20.00
N GLU A 445 28.75 -14.04 -20.55
CA GLU A 445 28.37 -12.71 -20.09
C GLU A 445 26.85 -12.44 -20.15
N ASN A 446 26.12 -13.16 -21.01
CA ASN A 446 24.67 -13.07 -21.17
C ASN A 446 23.92 -14.18 -20.42
N PHE A 447 24.60 -14.91 -19.52
CA PHE A 447 24.01 -16.04 -18.79
C PHE A 447 23.99 -15.83 -17.27
N CYS A 448 22.83 -16.07 -16.65
CA CYS A 448 22.70 -16.04 -15.20
C CYS A 448 21.67 -17.07 -14.66
N GLY A 449 21.50 -17.10 -13.34
CA GLY A 449 20.44 -17.90 -12.71
C GLY A 449 19.15 -17.10 -12.56
N MET A 450 18.03 -17.66 -12.98
CA MET A 450 16.68 -17.12 -12.72
C MET A 450 15.88 -18.18 -11.97
N HIS A 451 16.12 -18.28 -10.66
CA HIS A 451 15.58 -19.34 -9.83
C HIS A 451 14.21 -18.98 -9.26
N PHE A 452 13.18 -19.67 -9.73
CA PHE A 452 11.82 -19.63 -9.23
C PHE A 452 11.58 -20.70 -8.17
N PHE A 453 10.64 -20.44 -7.27
CA PHE A 453 10.20 -21.38 -6.24
C PHE A 453 8.85 -21.97 -6.63
N ASN A 454 8.60 -23.23 -6.27
CA ASN A 454 7.32 -23.89 -6.48
C ASN A 454 6.37 -23.60 -5.28
N PRO A 455 5.12 -23.13 -5.49
CA PRO A 455 4.50 -22.76 -6.77
C PRO A 455 4.97 -21.39 -7.29
N VAL A 456 5.06 -21.27 -8.62
CA VAL A 456 5.58 -20.07 -9.29
C VAL A 456 4.64 -18.85 -9.20
N HIS A 457 3.34 -19.06 -8.95
CA HIS A 457 2.28 -18.06 -9.14
C HIS A 457 2.03 -17.09 -7.97
#